data_AF-A0A396H9N9-F1
#
_entry.id   AF-A0A396H9N9-F1
#
_cell.length_a   1.000
_cell.length_b   1.000
_cell.length_c   1.000
_cell.angle_alpha   90.00
_cell.angle_beta   90.00
_cell.angle_gamma   90.00
#
_symmetry.space_group_name_H-M   'P 1'
#
loop_
_entity.id
_entity.type
_entity.pdbx_description
1 polymer ?
#
loop_
_entity_poly.entity_id
_entity_poly.type
_entity_poly.pdbx_seq_one_letter_code
_entity_poly.pdbx_strand_id
1 'polypeptide(L)'
;MVLIPTFFFFWFNFTNPKRSYDTILQIKPARFRGKSSNTLYATAAARSSYHSLPHSLTMNSMEEHDVGITCYISNLPGFRGVLKQRYSDFIVHEVDLDAKVVELSSLEALAEESKLAAVESKSVQENKTDTPSETEVISYVSQIESFKSLAGDSDASSLEEFINQISAGGEDDISPITLSPDSDKSHRTAVHVFFRENFKFLVTDTVDGPDASIKCIRVRLNSGGSNNNGKNSRKRKERDTKPFDSRGSENWPENAGKFLRFHLYKENKDTQEALGVLGHMLGVKSKSFGFAGTKDKRAVTTQRVTVYKKQASKLASLNEKLFGIKVGDFCYVNEGLCLGQLFGNRFTITLRGVVADSVDTIKAAADSLGRHGFINYFGLQRFGSGSVPTHRIGAALLRGEWKCAVDLILDPRDGDILLLFL
;
A
#
# COMPACT_ATOMS: atom_id res chain seq x y z
N MET A 1 -2.25 17.59 13.00
CA MET A 1 -1.18 16.65 12.59
C MET A 1 -1.53 15.29 13.18
N VAL A 2 -2.07 14.37 12.37
CA VAL A 2 -2.60 13.09 12.87
C VAL A 2 -1.43 12.12 12.99
N LEU A 3 -0.89 11.96 14.20
CA LEU A 3 0.02 10.87 14.54
C LEU A 3 -0.82 9.60 14.66
N ILE A 4 -0.78 8.76 13.64
CA ILE A 4 -1.33 7.40 13.69
C ILE A 4 -0.26 6.52 14.35
N PRO A 5 -0.47 6.00 15.57
CA PRO A 5 0.46 5.05 16.15
C PRO A 5 0.33 3.73 15.38
N THR A 6 1.39 3.31 14.72
CA THR A 6 1.51 1.97 14.15
C THR A 6 1.57 0.95 15.29
N PHE A 7 0.41 0.42 15.68
CA PHE A 7 0.30 -0.67 16.63
C PHE A 7 0.79 -1.97 15.99
N PHE A 8 2.01 -2.39 16.32
CA PHE A 8 2.38 -3.79 16.18
C PHE A 8 1.84 -4.53 17.42
N PHE A 9 1.13 -5.64 17.25
CA PHE A 9 0.90 -6.61 18.32
C PHE A 9 1.64 -7.89 17.94
N PHE A 10 2.53 -8.37 18.81
CA PHE A 10 2.99 -9.75 18.74
C PHE A 10 2.08 -10.55 19.65
N TRP A 11 1.20 -11.34 19.04
CA TRP A 11 0.42 -12.35 19.73
C TRP A 11 0.99 -13.70 19.32
N PHE A 12 1.67 -14.39 20.24
CA PHE A 12 2.01 -15.79 20.09
C PHE A 12 0.97 -16.59 20.85
N ASN A 13 0.03 -17.21 20.12
CA ASN A 13 -0.84 -18.24 20.70
C ASN A 13 -0.19 -19.59 20.43
N PHE A 14 0.42 -20.18 21.46
CA PHE A 14 0.72 -21.61 21.45
C PHE A 14 -0.56 -22.35 21.84
N THR A 15 -1.16 -23.06 20.90
CA THR A 15 -2.29 -23.95 21.16
C THR A 15 -1.81 -25.15 21.97
N ASN A 16 -2.06 -25.12 23.28
CA ASN A 16 -2.13 -26.32 24.10
C ASN A 16 -3.61 -26.54 24.46
N PRO A 17 -4.31 -27.52 23.85
CA PRO A 17 -5.74 -27.67 24.05
C PRO A 17 -5.97 -28.38 25.38
N LYS A 18 -5.98 -27.62 26.48
CA LYS A 18 -6.63 -27.92 27.78
C LYS A 18 -6.16 -26.91 28.84
N ARG A 19 -6.92 -25.83 29.02
CA ARG A 19 -7.28 -25.23 30.33
C ARG A 19 -8.01 -23.90 30.11
N SER A 20 -9.29 -23.91 30.46
CA SER A 20 -10.10 -22.71 30.67
C SER A 20 -9.61 -22.00 31.93
N TYR A 21 -9.36 -20.70 31.85
CA TYR A 21 -9.42 -19.80 33.00
C TYR A 21 -9.98 -18.44 32.57
N ASP A 22 -11.27 -18.25 32.88
CA ASP A 22 -11.89 -16.94 33.05
C ASP A 22 -11.26 -16.23 34.25
N THR A 23 -10.69 -15.04 34.06
CA THR A 23 -10.67 -14.00 35.12
C THR A 23 -10.50 -12.62 34.47
N ILE A 24 -11.60 -11.88 34.39
CA ILE A 24 -11.63 -10.46 34.04
C ILE A 24 -11.30 -9.67 35.31
N LEU A 25 -10.13 -9.03 35.37
CA LEU A 25 -9.82 -8.02 36.39
C LEU A 25 -10.12 -6.63 35.83
N GLN A 26 -11.32 -6.12 36.14
CA GLN A 26 -11.68 -4.72 36.00
C GLN A 26 -10.92 -3.87 37.03
N ILE A 27 -10.00 -3.01 36.58
CA ILE A 27 -9.42 -1.96 37.43
C ILE A 27 -10.25 -0.68 37.23
N LYS A 28 -10.95 -0.25 38.28
CA LYS A 28 -11.63 1.06 38.34
C LYS A 28 -10.60 2.18 38.59
N PRO A 29 -10.71 3.35 37.93
CA PRO A 29 -9.82 4.47 38.21
C PRO A 29 -10.20 5.20 39.51
N ALA A 30 -9.22 5.42 40.38
CA ALA A 30 -9.36 6.23 41.58
C ALA A 30 -9.29 7.74 41.22
N ARG A 31 -10.28 8.52 41.69
CA ARG A 31 -10.31 9.98 41.63
C ARG A 31 -9.30 10.56 42.63
N PHE A 32 -8.32 11.33 42.17
CA PHE A 32 -7.54 12.22 43.04
C PHE A 32 -8.05 13.67 42.90
N ARG A 33 -8.49 14.24 44.02
CA ARG A 33 -8.91 15.64 44.16
C ARG A 33 -7.66 16.52 44.30
N GLY A 34 -7.58 17.58 43.50
CA GLY A 34 -6.56 18.62 43.63
C GLY A 34 -6.74 19.47 44.89
N LYS A 35 -5.61 19.94 45.43
CA LYS A 35 -5.55 21.13 46.27
C LYS A 35 -4.50 22.08 45.69
N SER A 36 -4.98 23.29 45.43
CA SER A 36 -4.25 24.47 44.99
C SER A 36 -3.43 25.10 46.12
N SER A 37 -2.27 25.65 45.79
CA SER A 37 -1.71 26.81 46.47
C SER A 37 -0.69 27.53 45.58
N ASN A 38 -1.06 28.73 45.13
CA ASN A 38 -0.13 29.83 44.78
C ASN A 38 0.74 30.11 46.03
N THR A 39 1.97 30.61 46.01
CA THR A 39 2.49 31.83 45.37
C THR A 39 3.98 31.89 45.72
N LEU A 40 4.86 32.38 44.83
CA LEU A 40 5.81 33.49 45.07
C LEU A 40 6.92 33.53 44.02
N TYR A 41 6.98 34.68 43.36
CA TYR A 41 8.10 35.16 42.57
C TYR A 41 9.34 35.33 43.46
N ALA A 42 10.48 34.81 43.01
CA ALA A 42 11.79 35.26 43.46
C ALA A 42 12.75 35.27 42.27
N THR A 43 13.02 36.48 41.77
CA THR A 43 14.10 36.81 40.86
C THR A 43 15.44 36.72 41.60
N ALA A 44 16.40 35.96 41.06
CA ALA A 44 17.81 36.13 41.39
C ALA A 44 18.67 35.82 40.15
N ALA A 45 19.38 36.84 39.69
CA ALA A 45 20.36 36.78 38.63
C ALA A 45 21.78 36.56 39.20
N ALA A 46 22.66 36.01 38.36
CA ALA A 46 24.10 35.81 38.50
C ALA A 46 24.52 34.60 39.38
N ARG A 47 25.52 33.77 39.03
CA ARG A 47 26.76 33.98 38.27
C ARG A 47 27.21 32.72 37.54
N SER A 48 27.97 32.97 36.49
CA SER A 48 28.85 32.03 35.78
C SER A 48 29.85 31.36 36.72
N SER A 49 29.95 30.04 36.64
CA SER A 49 31.13 29.26 37.02
C SER A 49 31.11 27.95 36.24
N TYR A 50 31.76 27.96 35.08
CA TYR A 50 32.06 26.76 34.30
C TYR A 50 33.01 25.87 35.10
N HIS A 51 32.48 24.87 35.79
CA HIS A 51 33.25 23.73 36.24
C HIS A 51 33.47 22.79 35.04
N SER A 52 34.73 22.51 34.78
CA SER A 52 35.25 21.55 33.82
C SER A 52 34.62 20.16 34.01
N LEU A 53 33.86 19.69 33.02
CA LEU A 53 33.36 18.32 32.92
C LEU A 53 34.41 17.42 32.24
N PRO A 54 34.74 16.25 32.80
CA PRO A 54 35.69 15.32 32.20
C PRO A 54 35.11 14.61 30.97
N HIS A 55 35.99 14.41 30.00
CA HIS A 55 35.80 13.69 28.75
C HIS A 55 35.47 12.20 29.00
N SER A 56 34.29 11.74 28.57
CA SER A 56 34.02 10.41 27.96
C SER A 56 32.53 10.31 27.63
N LEU A 57 32.15 10.77 26.42
CA LEU A 57 30.79 10.68 25.91
C LEU A 57 30.50 9.24 25.46
N THR A 58 30.02 8.43 26.40
CA THR A 58 29.40 7.15 26.07
C THR A 58 27.92 7.41 25.78
N MET A 59 27.49 7.04 24.58
CA MET A 59 26.08 6.99 24.19
C MET A 59 25.35 6.10 25.21
N ASN A 60 24.55 6.67 26.10
CA ASN A 60 23.69 5.86 26.98
C ASN A 60 22.59 5.22 26.13
N SER A 61 22.93 4.12 25.47
CA SER A 61 21.96 3.21 24.86
C SER A 61 21.17 2.54 25.98
N MET A 62 19.84 2.65 25.93
CA MET A 62 18.95 1.95 26.85
C MET A 62 19.24 0.45 26.89
N GLU A 63 19.29 -0.10 28.09
CA GLU A 63 19.51 -1.52 28.33
C GLU A 63 18.20 -2.25 28.68
N GLU A 64 18.23 -3.58 28.66
CA GLU A 64 17.06 -4.42 28.98
C GLU A 64 16.51 -4.18 30.40
N HIS A 65 17.41 -3.95 31.37
CA HIS A 65 17.02 -3.73 32.76
C HIS A 65 16.30 -2.39 32.98
N ASP A 66 16.60 -1.36 32.17
CA ASP A 66 15.94 -0.05 32.22
C ASP A 66 14.44 -0.12 31.94
N VAL A 67 14.01 -1.18 31.24
CA VAL A 67 12.63 -1.41 30.82
C VAL A 67 12.01 -2.65 31.45
N GLY A 68 12.63 -3.18 32.51
CA GLY A 68 12.10 -4.28 33.30
C GLY A 68 12.31 -5.67 32.70
N ILE A 69 13.14 -5.82 31.66
CA ILE A 69 13.52 -7.12 31.10
C ILE A 69 14.69 -7.66 31.94
N THR A 70 14.38 -8.50 32.92
CA THR A 70 15.35 -8.90 33.97
C THR A 70 15.40 -10.39 34.27
N CYS A 71 14.43 -11.17 33.79
CA CYS A 71 14.27 -12.58 34.14
C CYS A 71 14.35 -13.50 32.92
N TYR A 72 14.78 -14.75 33.17
CA TYR A 72 14.77 -15.86 32.21
C TYR A 72 13.91 -17.02 32.73
N ILE A 73 13.36 -17.84 31.83
CA ILE A 73 12.68 -19.09 32.21
C ILE A 73 13.69 -20.20 32.54
N SER A 74 14.78 -20.23 31.77
CA SER A 74 15.81 -21.27 31.88
C SER A 74 16.89 -20.82 32.87
N ASN A 75 17.35 -21.76 33.71
CA ASN A 75 18.50 -21.56 34.60
C ASN A 75 19.81 -22.07 33.96
N LEU A 76 19.79 -22.45 32.68
CA LEU A 76 20.96 -22.90 31.95
C LEU A 76 21.96 -21.74 31.74
N PRO A 77 23.28 -22.03 31.66
CA PRO A 77 24.28 -21.03 31.31
C PRO A 77 23.97 -20.36 29.96
N GLY A 78 24.13 -19.04 29.91
CA GLY A 78 24.01 -18.27 28.68
C GLY A 78 25.22 -18.47 27.75
N PHE A 79 25.03 -18.14 26.48
CA PHE A 79 26.10 -18.10 25.48
C PHE A 79 25.94 -16.86 24.60
N ARG A 80 27.00 -16.49 23.89
CA ARG A 80 26.99 -15.31 23.01
C ARG A 80 26.79 -15.71 21.56
N GLY A 81 26.15 -14.84 20.79
CA GLY A 81 26.01 -14.97 19.35
C GLY A 81 25.55 -13.64 18.75
N VAL A 82 25.82 -13.44 17.47
CA VAL A 82 25.44 -12.23 16.75
C VAL A 82 24.10 -12.47 16.05
N LEU A 83 23.09 -11.72 16.47
CA LEU A 83 21.77 -11.69 15.84
C LEU A 83 21.74 -10.67 14.70
N LYS A 84 21.07 -11.00 13.59
CA LYS A 84 20.89 -10.11 12.43
C LYS A 84 22.23 -9.56 11.89
N GLN A 85 23.30 -10.36 11.85
CA GLN A 85 24.57 -9.93 11.23
C GLN A 85 24.33 -9.55 9.77
N ARG A 86 23.62 -10.42 9.03
CA ARG A 86 23.00 -10.13 7.72
C ARG A 86 21.48 -10.05 7.88
N TYR A 87 20.80 -9.30 7.02
CA TYR A 87 19.33 -9.28 7.03
C TYR A 87 18.74 -10.65 6.66
N SER A 88 19.46 -11.45 5.88
CA SER A 88 19.09 -12.82 5.51
C SER A 88 19.29 -13.85 6.62
N ASP A 89 19.94 -13.49 7.74
CA ASP A 89 20.00 -14.33 8.93
C ASP A 89 18.68 -14.29 9.74
N PHE A 90 17.74 -13.43 9.34
CA PHE A 90 16.45 -13.24 10.02
C PHE A 90 15.33 -13.26 9.00
N ILE A 91 14.70 -14.43 8.86
CA ILE A 91 13.64 -14.68 7.90
C ILE A 91 12.31 -14.78 8.64
N VAL A 92 11.29 -14.09 8.12
CA VAL A 92 9.96 -14.03 8.73
C VAL A 92 8.91 -14.39 7.69
N HIS A 93 8.16 -15.45 7.93
CA HIS A 93 6.99 -15.79 7.15
C HIS A 93 5.75 -15.53 8.00
N GLU A 94 4.80 -14.77 7.47
CA GLU A 94 3.48 -14.66 8.09
C GLU A 94 2.81 -16.03 8.17
N VAL A 95 2.05 -16.27 9.23
CA VAL A 95 1.15 -17.42 9.36
C VAL A 95 -0.26 -16.88 9.33
N ASP A 96 -1.04 -17.30 8.34
CA ASP A 96 -2.41 -16.85 8.16
C ASP A 96 -3.36 -17.41 9.23
N LEU A 97 -4.63 -16.98 9.21
CA LEU A 97 -5.65 -17.44 10.16
C LEU A 97 -5.97 -18.94 10.03
N ASP A 98 -5.63 -19.56 8.91
CA ASP A 98 -5.79 -21.01 8.66
C ASP A 98 -4.53 -21.80 9.09
N ALA A 99 -3.61 -21.16 9.83
CA ALA A 99 -2.33 -21.69 10.25
C ALA A 99 -1.36 -22.09 9.11
N LYS A 100 -1.60 -21.60 7.89
CA LYS A 100 -0.71 -21.82 6.74
C LYS A 100 0.39 -20.76 6.71
N VAL A 101 1.62 -21.23 6.52
CA VAL A 101 2.79 -20.36 6.33
C VAL A 101 2.70 -19.70 4.95
N VAL A 102 2.87 -18.38 4.92
CA VAL A 102 2.87 -17.57 3.71
C VAL A 102 4.25 -17.63 3.07
N GLU A 103 4.34 -18.29 1.93
CA GLU A 103 5.57 -18.49 1.16
C GLU A 103 5.34 -18.05 -0.28
N LEU A 104 6.33 -17.40 -0.88
CA LEU A 104 6.23 -16.95 -2.26
C LEU A 104 6.64 -18.11 -3.18
N SER A 105 5.66 -18.81 -3.76
CA SER A 105 5.86 -20.03 -4.55
C SER A 105 5.77 -19.80 -6.06
N SER A 106 4.97 -18.82 -6.49
CA SER A 106 4.79 -18.49 -7.90
C SER A 106 4.77 -16.98 -8.10
N LEU A 107 5.50 -16.51 -9.11
CA LEU A 107 5.51 -15.11 -9.55
C LEU A 107 4.57 -14.85 -10.73
N GLU A 108 3.98 -15.90 -11.28
CA GLU A 108 3.17 -15.84 -12.49
C GLU A 108 1.77 -15.29 -12.19
N ALA A 109 1.20 -14.59 -13.17
CA ALA A 109 -0.19 -14.16 -13.10
C ALA A 109 -1.14 -15.36 -13.18
N LEU A 110 -2.39 -15.17 -12.75
CA LEU A 110 -3.43 -16.19 -12.81
C LEU A 110 -3.68 -16.64 -14.26
N ALA A 111 -3.66 -17.96 -14.49
CA ALA A 111 -3.79 -18.55 -15.83
C ALA A 111 -5.08 -18.13 -16.58
N GLU A 112 -6.17 -17.86 -15.85
CA GLU A 112 -7.42 -17.36 -16.44
C GLU A 112 -7.29 -15.93 -16.96
N GLU A 113 -6.52 -15.06 -16.28
CA GLU A 113 -6.20 -13.73 -16.81
C GLU A 113 -5.26 -13.81 -18.00
N SER A 114 -4.31 -14.75 -18.00
CA SER A 114 -3.44 -14.97 -19.16
C SER A 114 -4.24 -15.37 -20.39
N LYS A 115 -5.37 -16.07 -20.24
CA LYS A 115 -6.29 -16.39 -21.35
C LYS A 115 -7.11 -15.18 -21.81
N LEU A 116 -7.67 -14.39 -20.89
CA LEU A 116 -8.40 -13.15 -21.23
C LEU A 116 -7.48 -12.09 -21.84
N ALA A 117 -6.28 -11.93 -21.29
CA ALA A 117 -5.23 -11.07 -21.83
C ALA A 117 -4.68 -11.62 -23.14
N ALA A 118 -4.57 -12.94 -23.33
CA ALA A 118 -4.21 -13.56 -24.61
C ALA A 118 -5.32 -13.43 -25.66
N VAL A 119 -6.59 -13.34 -25.28
CA VAL A 119 -7.69 -13.01 -26.21
C VAL A 119 -7.64 -11.52 -26.58
N GLU A 120 -7.39 -10.62 -25.62
CA GLU A 120 -7.15 -9.20 -25.91
C GLU A 120 -5.88 -8.98 -26.73
N SER A 121 -4.80 -9.74 -26.51
CA SER A 121 -3.55 -9.62 -27.29
C SER A 121 -3.55 -10.43 -28.58
N LYS A 122 -4.37 -11.49 -28.74
CA LYS A 122 -4.66 -12.12 -30.04
C LYS A 122 -5.52 -11.22 -30.92
N SER A 123 -6.44 -10.44 -30.36
CA SER A 123 -7.13 -9.39 -31.11
C SER A 123 -6.24 -8.22 -31.55
N VAL A 124 -4.97 -8.21 -31.10
CA VAL A 124 -3.95 -7.21 -31.47
C VAL A 124 -2.77 -7.83 -32.24
N GLN A 125 -2.67 -9.17 -32.32
CA GLN A 125 -1.55 -9.87 -32.98
C GLN A 125 -1.93 -10.80 -34.14
N GLU A 126 -3.21 -11.02 -34.43
CA GLU A 126 -3.64 -11.43 -35.78
C GLU A 126 -3.61 -10.21 -36.70
N ASN A 127 -2.42 -9.84 -37.18
CA ASN A 127 -2.16 -9.25 -38.50
C ASN A 127 -0.70 -8.79 -38.60
N LYS A 128 0.22 -9.75 -38.76
CA LYS A 128 1.48 -9.54 -39.49
C LYS A 128 2.07 -10.90 -39.88
N THR A 129 2.56 -10.96 -41.14
CA THR A 129 3.12 -12.06 -41.97
C THR A 129 2.04 -12.95 -42.61
N ASP A 130 1.81 -12.97 -43.94
CA ASP A 130 2.70 -12.85 -45.10
C ASP A 130 2.09 -12.08 -46.32
N THR A 131 2.96 -11.70 -47.27
CA THR A 131 2.82 -10.94 -48.54
C THR A 131 1.64 -11.28 -49.48
N PRO A 132 1.32 -10.41 -50.48
CA PRO A 132 0.07 -9.65 -50.60
C PRO A 132 -0.97 -10.28 -51.56
N SER A 133 -2.22 -10.36 -51.13
CA SER A 133 -3.35 -10.49 -52.05
C SER A 133 -4.63 -9.93 -51.44
N GLU A 134 -5.12 -8.84 -52.05
CA GLU A 134 -6.50 -8.33 -52.05
C GLU A 134 -7.16 -7.92 -50.71
N THR A 135 -6.96 -6.64 -50.38
CA THR A 135 -7.93 -5.68 -49.83
C THR A 135 -9.20 -6.24 -49.13
N GLU A 136 -9.13 -6.48 -47.83
CA GLU A 136 -10.32 -6.47 -46.95
C GLU A 136 -10.42 -5.11 -46.24
N VAL A 137 -11.26 -4.22 -46.79
CA VAL A 137 -11.69 -2.98 -46.15
C VAL A 137 -12.55 -3.34 -44.93
N ILE A 138 -12.14 -2.95 -43.72
CA ILE A 138 -13.01 -3.01 -42.52
C ILE A 138 -14.16 -2.03 -42.77
N SER A 139 -15.28 -2.57 -43.26
CA SER A 139 -16.43 -1.80 -43.70
C SER A 139 -17.36 -1.51 -42.51
N TYR A 140 -17.41 -0.25 -42.07
CA TYR A 140 -18.34 0.24 -41.04
C TYR A 140 -19.75 0.51 -41.60
N VAL A 141 -20.10 -0.05 -42.77
CA VAL A 141 -21.32 0.28 -43.52
C VAL A 141 -22.59 0.02 -42.70
N SER A 142 -22.67 -1.11 -41.98
CA SER A 142 -23.83 -1.43 -41.15
C SER A 142 -23.99 -0.48 -39.95
N GLN A 143 -22.88 -0.02 -39.37
CA GLN A 143 -22.90 0.96 -38.29
C GLN A 143 -23.28 2.35 -38.83
N ILE A 144 -22.80 2.74 -40.01
CA ILE A 144 -23.19 4.00 -40.66
C ILE A 144 -24.69 4.00 -41.00
N GLU A 145 -25.24 2.87 -41.44
CA GLU A 145 -26.69 2.74 -41.71
C GLU A 145 -27.54 2.81 -40.42
N SER A 146 -27.06 2.20 -39.33
CA SER A 146 -27.68 2.33 -38.00
C SER A 146 -27.61 3.78 -37.50
N PHE A 147 -26.49 4.46 -37.73
CA PHE A 147 -26.32 5.87 -37.39
C PHE A 147 -27.23 6.78 -38.20
N LYS A 148 -27.44 6.48 -39.48
CA LYS A 148 -28.37 7.18 -40.38
C LYS A 148 -29.79 7.18 -39.83
N SER A 149 -30.23 6.06 -39.26
CA SER A 149 -31.53 5.97 -38.60
C SER A 149 -31.63 6.80 -37.32
N LEU A 150 -30.50 7.07 -36.66
CA LEU A 150 -30.43 7.82 -35.41
C LEU A 150 -30.28 9.33 -35.63
N ALA A 151 -29.35 9.77 -36.50
CA ALA A 151 -28.99 11.18 -36.66
C ALA A 151 -29.33 11.78 -38.05
N GLY A 152 -29.85 10.96 -38.97
CA GLY A 152 -30.23 11.38 -40.31
C GLY A 152 -29.09 11.34 -41.34
N ASP A 153 -29.48 11.51 -42.60
CA ASP A 153 -28.64 11.30 -43.78
C ASP A 153 -27.40 12.21 -43.82
N SER A 154 -27.57 13.50 -43.51
CA SER A 154 -26.50 14.50 -43.55
C SER A 154 -25.37 14.19 -42.57
N ASP A 155 -25.73 13.80 -41.34
CA ASP A 155 -24.76 13.48 -40.29
C ASP A 155 -24.09 12.12 -40.55
N ALA A 156 -24.82 11.16 -41.13
CA ALA A 156 -24.27 9.87 -41.53
C ALA A 156 -23.26 9.99 -42.67
N SER A 157 -23.53 10.79 -43.70
CA SER A 157 -22.56 11.10 -44.75
C SER A 157 -21.30 11.78 -44.19
N SER A 158 -21.47 12.72 -43.25
CA SER A 158 -20.33 13.40 -42.60
C SER A 158 -19.47 12.42 -41.79
N LEU A 159 -20.09 11.45 -41.12
CA LEU A 159 -19.37 10.40 -40.39
C LEU A 159 -18.65 9.43 -41.34
N GLU A 160 -19.28 9.04 -42.43
CA GLU A 160 -18.70 8.16 -43.45
C GLU A 160 -17.46 8.78 -44.10
N GLU A 161 -17.54 10.05 -44.51
CA GLU A 161 -16.39 10.80 -45.02
C GLU A 161 -15.26 10.88 -44.00
N PHE A 162 -15.60 11.15 -42.73
CA PHE A 162 -14.62 11.24 -41.66
C PHE A 162 -13.90 9.91 -41.39
N ILE A 163 -14.63 8.79 -41.39
CA ILE A 163 -14.05 7.45 -41.24
C ILE A 163 -13.15 7.12 -42.44
N ASN A 164 -13.58 7.44 -43.65
CA ASN A 164 -12.78 7.23 -44.86
C ASN A 164 -11.49 8.05 -44.85
N GLN A 165 -11.51 9.29 -44.34
CA GLN A 165 -10.31 10.10 -44.13
C GLN A 165 -9.35 9.47 -43.11
N ILE A 166 -9.88 8.93 -42.01
CA ILE A 166 -9.08 8.23 -40.99
C ILE A 166 -8.41 6.97 -41.58
N SER A 167 -9.14 6.22 -42.42
CA SER A 167 -8.64 5.01 -43.08
C SER A 167 -7.62 5.30 -44.18
N ALA A 168 -7.62 6.48 -44.79
CA ALA A 168 -6.72 6.87 -45.87
C ALA A 168 -5.29 7.26 -45.42
N GLY A 169 -5.04 7.39 -44.12
CA GLY A 169 -3.67 7.44 -43.56
C GLY A 169 -2.80 8.66 -43.93
N GLY A 170 -3.39 9.80 -44.32
CA GLY A 170 -2.65 11.03 -44.59
C GLY A 170 -2.04 11.65 -43.33
N GLU A 171 -0.76 12.05 -43.37
CA GLU A 171 0.05 12.60 -42.26
C GLU A 171 -0.34 14.01 -41.75
N ASP A 172 -1.60 14.45 -41.94
CA ASP A 172 -2.08 15.75 -41.45
C ASP A 172 -3.10 15.60 -40.30
N ASP A 173 -3.10 16.57 -39.40
CA ASP A 173 -3.94 16.67 -38.19
C ASP A 173 -5.45 16.55 -38.54
N ILE A 174 -6.01 15.34 -38.46
CA ILE A 174 -7.40 15.02 -38.81
C ILE A 174 -8.35 15.89 -37.97
N SER A 175 -8.99 16.85 -38.64
CA SER A 175 -9.83 17.86 -37.99
C SER A 175 -11.17 17.27 -37.53
N PRO A 176 -11.67 17.64 -36.34
CA PRO A 176 -12.91 17.09 -35.81
C PRO A 176 -14.13 17.55 -36.61
N ILE A 177 -15.11 16.64 -36.80
CA ILE A 177 -16.40 16.99 -37.40
C ILE A 177 -17.41 17.43 -36.34
N THR A 178 -18.35 18.28 -36.73
CA THR A 178 -19.47 18.71 -35.88
C THR A 178 -20.77 18.31 -36.56
N LEU A 179 -21.57 17.52 -35.84
CA LEU A 179 -22.89 17.06 -36.29
C LEU A 179 -23.92 18.20 -36.24
N SER A 180 -25.05 17.95 -36.87
CA SER A 180 -26.14 18.92 -36.96
C SER A 180 -26.60 19.44 -35.58
N PRO A 181 -27.07 20.70 -35.48
CA PRO A 181 -27.54 21.25 -34.22
C PRO A 181 -28.73 20.47 -33.66
N ASP A 182 -28.64 20.09 -32.39
CA ASP A 182 -29.60 19.26 -31.68
C ASP A 182 -29.96 19.90 -30.34
N SER A 183 -31.22 20.31 -30.18
CA SER A 183 -31.75 20.91 -28.96
C SER A 183 -32.19 19.87 -27.91
N ASP A 184 -32.47 18.62 -28.30
CA ASP A 184 -32.91 17.56 -27.39
C ASP A 184 -31.73 16.87 -26.68
N LYS A 185 -31.70 17.00 -25.36
CA LYS A 185 -30.68 16.37 -24.52
C LYS A 185 -30.74 14.84 -24.56
N SER A 186 -31.92 14.26 -24.70
CA SER A 186 -32.11 12.81 -24.73
C SER A 186 -31.55 12.24 -26.03
N HIS A 187 -31.88 12.86 -27.16
CA HIS A 187 -31.31 12.55 -28.46
C HIS A 187 -29.77 12.68 -28.48
N ARG A 188 -29.22 13.80 -27.98
CA ARG A 188 -27.76 13.95 -27.86
C ARG A 188 -27.11 12.83 -27.03
N THR A 189 -27.79 12.38 -25.98
CA THR A 189 -27.29 11.28 -25.14
C THR A 189 -27.28 9.95 -25.90
N ALA A 190 -28.31 9.67 -26.69
CA ALA A 190 -28.37 8.48 -27.55
C ALA A 190 -27.23 8.47 -28.58
N VAL A 191 -26.96 9.61 -29.23
CA VAL A 191 -25.82 9.75 -30.15
C VAL A 191 -24.48 9.50 -29.43
N HIS A 192 -24.27 10.06 -28.24
CA HIS A 192 -23.05 9.79 -27.46
C HIS A 192 -22.88 8.31 -27.07
N VAL A 193 -23.98 7.61 -26.76
CA VAL A 193 -23.97 6.17 -26.47
C VAL A 193 -23.62 5.39 -27.73
N PHE A 194 -24.24 5.73 -28.86
CA PHE A 194 -24.01 5.08 -30.14
C PHE A 194 -22.52 5.11 -30.55
N PHE A 195 -21.85 6.27 -30.47
CA PHE A 195 -20.41 6.37 -30.76
C PHE A 195 -19.55 5.56 -29.78
N ARG A 196 -19.92 5.52 -28.50
CA ARG A 196 -19.18 4.77 -27.48
C ARG A 196 -19.24 3.25 -27.71
N GLU A 197 -20.37 2.77 -28.18
CA GLU A 197 -20.60 1.34 -28.44
C GLU A 197 -20.01 0.89 -29.77
N ASN A 198 -20.10 1.73 -30.82
CA ASN A 198 -19.77 1.33 -32.19
C ASN A 198 -18.40 1.84 -32.69
N PHE A 199 -17.86 2.93 -32.13
CA PHE A 199 -16.64 3.60 -32.63
C PHE A 199 -15.65 3.96 -31.51
N LYS A 200 -14.98 2.95 -30.92
CA LYS A 200 -14.09 3.11 -29.75
C LYS A 200 -12.87 4.03 -29.98
N PHE A 201 -12.47 4.25 -31.23
CA PHE A 201 -11.39 5.15 -31.62
C PHE A 201 -11.84 6.62 -31.74
N LEU A 202 -13.14 6.89 -31.66
CA LEU A 202 -13.74 8.22 -31.67
C LEU A 202 -14.20 8.64 -30.28
N VAL A 203 -14.11 9.92 -29.99
CA VAL A 203 -14.64 10.56 -28.79
C VAL A 203 -15.62 11.63 -29.21
N THR A 204 -16.72 11.75 -28.47
CA THR A 204 -17.75 12.76 -28.70
C THR A 204 -17.91 13.70 -27.51
N ASP A 205 -18.05 15.00 -27.78
CA ASP A 205 -18.34 16.02 -26.77
C ASP A 205 -19.42 17.00 -27.26
N THR A 206 -20.28 17.46 -26.35
CA THR A 206 -21.31 18.45 -26.67
C THR A 206 -20.69 19.85 -26.65
N VAL A 207 -20.80 20.58 -27.76
CA VAL A 207 -20.32 21.96 -27.91
C VAL A 207 -21.46 22.91 -28.26
N ASP A 208 -21.20 24.21 -28.17
CA ASP A 208 -22.17 25.24 -28.55
C ASP A 208 -22.20 25.35 -30.07
N GLY A 209 -23.40 25.39 -30.64
CA GLY A 209 -23.60 25.56 -32.08
C GLY A 209 -23.39 27.00 -32.53
N PRO A 210 -23.70 27.31 -33.81
CA PRO A 210 -23.57 28.66 -34.36
C PRO A 210 -24.38 29.72 -33.60
N ASP A 211 -25.47 29.31 -32.96
CA ASP A 211 -26.19 30.08 -31.96
C ASP A 211 -25.97 29.45 -30.58
N ALA A 212 -25.61 30.26 -29.58
CA ALA A 212 -25.28 29.81 -28.22
C ALA A 212 -26.47 29.10 -27.52
N SER A 213 -27.68 29.27 -28.05
CA SER A 213 -28.91 28.62 -27.59
C SER A 213 -29.04 27.15 -28.04
N ILE A 214 -28.31 26.72 -29.08
CA ILE A 214 -28.42 25.38 -29.67
C ILE A 214 -27.09 24.64 -29.47
N LYS A 215 -27.15 23.36 -29.11
CA LYS A 215 -25.96 22.52 -28.89
C LYS A 215 -25.74 21.62 -30.11
N CYS A 216 -24.49 21.24 -30.35
CA CYS A 216 -24.14 20.24 -31.36
C CYS A 216 -23.16 19.22 -30.75
N ILE A 217 -23.01 18.08 -31.41
CA ILE A 217 -22.07 17.04 -30.99
C ILE A 217 -20.85 17.12 -31.91
N ARG A 218 -19.68 17.32 -31.29
CA ARG A 218 -18.40 17.24 -31.97
C ARG A 218 -17.84 15.82 -31.84
N VAL A 219 -17.35 15.27 -32.95
CA VAL A 219 -16.71 13.96 -33.04
C VAL A 219 -15.24 14.16 -33.38
N ARG A 220 -14.35 13.52 -32.62
CA ARG A 220 -12.90 13.64 -32.80
C ARG A 220 -12.20 12.31 -32.57
N LEU A 221 -11.01 12.14 -33.14
CA LEU A 221 -10.16 11.01 -32.82
C LEU A 221 -9.76 11.01 -31.34
N ASN A 222 -9.68 9.82 -30.77
CA ASN A 222 -9.16 9.60 -29.43
C ASN A 222 -7.62 9.70 -29.43
N SER A 223 -7.07 10.87 -29.77
CA SER A 223 -5.66 11.18 -29.51
C SER A 223 -5.51 11.38 -28.00
N GLY A 224 -4.58 10.65 -27.36
CA GLY A 224 -4.37 10.61 -25.90
C GLY A 224 -3.89 11.92 -25.26
N GLY A 225 -4.31 13.07 -25.79
CA GLY A 225 -3.97 14.42 -25.35
C GLY A 225 -4.92 14.97 -24.30
N SER A 226 -4.31 15.39 -23.19
CA SER A 226 -4.88 16.10 -22.03
C SER A 226 -5.87 17.21 -22.38
N ASN A 227 -7.09 17.16 -21.82
CA ASN A 227 -7.80 18.37 -21.39
C ASN A 227 -8.80 18.06 -20.27
N ASN A 228 -8.36 18.28 -19.03
CA ASN A 228 -9.11 18.00 -17.81
C ASN A 228 -9.36 19.29 -17.02
N ASN A 229 -10.13 20.23 -17.58
CA ASN A 229 -10.59 21.40 -16.85
C ASN A 229 -12.12 21.40 -16.76
N GLY A 230 -12.65 21.27 -15.54
CA GLY A 230 -14.03 21.64 -15.21
C GLY A 230 -14.84 20.65 -14.37
N LYS A 231 -14.64 19.33 -14.50
CA LYS A 231 -15.52 18.34 -13.83
C LYS A 231 -14.92 17.63 -12.60
N ASN A 232 -13.65 17.87 -12.26
CA ASN A 232 -12.94 17.16 -11.17
C ASN A 232 -13.30 17.59 -9.75
N SER A 233 -14.04 18.68 -9.54
CA SER A 233 -14.39 19.15 -8.19
C SER A 233 -15.35 18.20 -7.45
N ARG A 234 -16.39 17.68 -8.12
CA ARG A 234 -17.37 16.79 -7.49
C ARG A 234 -16.86 15.37 -7.26
N LYS A 235 -16.11 14.80 -8.22
CA LYS A 235 -15.53 13.44 -8.10
C LYS A 235 -14.43 13.36 -7.03
N ARG A 236 -13.73 14.46 -6.72
CA ARG A 236 -12.71 14.50 -5.66
C ARG A 236 -13.32 14.40 -4.26
N LYS A 237 -14.49 15.03 -4.04
CA LYS A 237 -15.18 15.06 -2.74
C LYS A 237 -15.77 13.71 -2.34
N GLU A 238 -16.17 12.90 -3.32
CA GLU A 238 -16.69 11.53 -3.12
C GLU A 238 -15.58 10.46 -2.99
N ARG A 239 -14.35 10.79 -3.43
CA ARG A 239 -13.19 9.90 -3.38
C ARG A 239 -12.53 9.85 -1.99
N ASP A 240 -12.78 10.85 -1.16
CA ASP A 240 -12.26 10.90 0.22
C ASP A 240 -13.16 10.17 1.24
N THR A 241 -14.40 9.81 0.88
CA THR A 241 -15.32 9.05 1.77
C THR A 241 -15.23 7.53 1.58
N LYS A 242 -14.64 7.04 0.47
CA LYS A 242 -14.45 5.60 0.25
C LYS A 242 -13.08 5.16 0.80
N PRO A 243 -13.02 4.06 1.57
CA PRO A 243 -11.76 3.56 2.15
C PRO A 243 -10.75 3.07 1.09
N PHE A 244 -11.21 2.85 -0.15
CA PHE A 244 -10.40 2.28 -1.24
C PHE A 244 -10.35 3.19 -2.47
N ASP A 245 -9.21 3.17 -3.17
CA ASP A 245 -9.02 3.90 -4.43
C ASP A 245 -9.60 3.12 -5.60
N SER A 246 -10.69 3.63 -6.18
CA SER A 246 -11.40 3.00 -7.30
C SER A 246 -10.84 3.36 -8.69
N ARG A 247 -9.61 3.90 -8.79
CA ARG A 247 -9.01 4.20 -10.09
C ARG A 247 -8.72 2.93 -10.90
N GLY A 248 -9.30 2.84 -12.09
CA GLY A 248 -9.17 1.70 -12.99
C GLY A 248 -10.15 0.55 -12.68
N SER A 249 -11.20 0.78 -11.89
CA SER A 249 -12.21 -0.23 -11.55
C SER A 249 -13.40 -0.28 -12.50
N GLU A 250 -13.37 0.47 -13.60
CA GLU A 250 -14.54 0.75 -14.45
C GLU A 250 -15.05 -0.51 -15.18
N ASN A 251 -14.20 -1.52 -15.40
CA ASN A 251 -14.54 -2.79 -16.07
C ASN A 251 -14.25 -4.03 -15.20
N TRP A 252 -14.46 -3.96 -13.87
CA TRP A 252 -14.20 -5.12 -13.00
C TRP A 252 -15.35 -6.13 -13.07
N PRO A 253 -15.10 -7.43 -13.34
CA PRO A 253 -16.16 -8.43 -13.42
C PRO A 253 -16.95 -8.53 -12.12
N GLU A 254 -18.28 -8.58 -12.19
CA GLU A 254 -19.14 -8.66 -11.00
C GLU A 254 -18.91 -9.95 -10.20
N ASN A 255 -18.52 -11.01 -10.89
CA ASN A 255 -18.32 -12.35 -10.33
C ASN A 255 -16.89 -12.52 -9.75
N ALA A 256 -15.99 -11.57 -10.01
CA ALA A 256 -14.62 -11.62 -9.53
C ALA A 256 -14.49 -10.95 -8.16
N GLY A 257 -13.68 -11.56 -7.29
CA GLY A 257 -13.38 -11.00 -5.97
C GLY A 257 -12.94 -9.52 -6.07
N LYS A 258 -13.45 -8.69 -5.15
CA LYS A 258 -13.21 -7.23 -5.15
C LYS A 258 -11.75 -6.86 -4.90
N PHE A 259 -10.98 -7.75 -4.30
CA PHE A 259 -9.60 -7.53 -3.94
C PHE A 259 -8.70 -8.58 -4.59
N LEU A 260 -7.55 -8.14 -5.06
CA LEU A 260 -6.43 -9.02 -5.38
C LEU A 260 -5.62 -9.24 -4.11
N ARG A 261 -5.61 -10.47 -3.60
CA ARG A 261 -4.68 -10.93 -2.59
C ARG A 261 -3.41 -11.42 -3.29
N PHE A 262 -2.26 -11.10 -2.72
CA PHE A 262 -0.95 -11.57 -3.18
C PHE A 262 -0.01 -11.72 -1.99
N HIS A 263 1.12 -12.40 -2.20
CA HIS A 263 2.19 -12.51 -1.24
C HIS A 263 3.27 -11.48 -1.58
N LEU A 264 3.61 -10.66 -0.58
CA LEU A 264 4.65 -9.66 -0.66
C LEU A 264 5.90 -10.22 0.01
N TYR A 265 6.93 -10.45 -0.79
CA TYR A 265 8.29 -10.70 -0.34
C TYR A 265 9.07 -9.39 -0.36
N LYS A 266 9.81 -9.11 0.70
CA LYS A 266 10.68 -7.93 0.79
C LYS A 266 11.98 -8.24 1.54
N GLU A 267 13.04 -7.57 1.12
CA GLU A 267 14.38 -7.68 1.70
C GLU A 267 14.83 -6.31 2.20
N ASN A 268 15.22 -6.23 3.48
CA ASN A 268 15.77 -5.02 4.09
C ASN A 268 14.89 -3.75 3.92
N LYS A 269 13.56 -3.92 3.86
CA LYS A 269 12.60 -2.86 3.58
C LYS A 269 11.47 -2.83 4.60
N ASP A 270 10.98 -1.63 4.92
CA ASP A 270 9.76 -1.49 5.71
C ASP A 270 8.53 -1.90 4.87
N THR A 271 7.46 -2.35 5.53
CA THR A 271 6.22 -2.76 4.83
C THR A 271 5.59 -1.57 4.10
N GLN A 272 5.51 -0.40 4.75
CA GLN A 272 4.93 0.79 4.15
C GLN A 272 5.78 1.33 3.00
N GLU A 273 7.11 1.24 3.12
CA GLU A 273 8.05 1.59 2.04
C GLU A 273 7.79 0.72 0.81
N ALA A 274 7.70 -0.61 0.97
CA ALA A 274 7.43 -1.53 -0.13
C ALA A 274 6.07 -1.27 -0.79
N LEU A 275 5.02 -1.06 0.01
CA LEU A 275 3.69 -0.73 -0.50
C LEU A 275 3.63 0.65 -1.16
N GLY A 276 4.47 1.59 -0.73
CA GLY A 276 4.62 2.90 -1.38
C GLY A 276 5.19 2.79 -2.79
N VAL A 277 6.24 1.99 -2.97
CA VAL A 277 6.82 1.72 -4.30
C VAL A 277 5.79 1.04 -5.21
N LEU A 278 5.12 0.00 -4.73
CA LEU A 278 4.06 -0.69 -5.48
C LEU A 278 2.90 0.27 -5.81
N GLY A 279 2.49 1.09 -4.85
CA GLY A 279 1.43 2.08 -5.03
C GLY A 279 1.76 3.09 -6.12
N HIS A 280 2.99 3.62 -6.12
CA HIS A 280 3.46 4.55 -7.14
C HIS A 280 3.40 3.92 -8.54
N MET A 281 3.91 2.69 -8.70
CA MET A 281 3.92 1.98 -9.99
C MET A 281 2.52 1.58 -10.48
N LEU A 282 1.59 1.30 -9.55
CA LEU A 282 0.19 0.93 -9.86
C LEU A 282 -0.75 2.14 -9.97
N GLY A 283 -0.24 3.34 -9.72
CA GLY A 283 -1.03 4.57 -9.68
C GLY A 283 -2.09 4.57 -8.56
N VAL A 284 -1.82 3.97 -7.40
CA VAL A 284 -2.69 3.96 -6.21
C VAL A 284 -1.97 4.45 -4.96
N LYS A 285 -2.72 4.92 -3.97
CA LYS A 285 -2.14 5.33 -2.68
C LYS A 285 -1.81 4.11 -1.82
N SER A 286 -0.79 4.19 -0.97
CA SER A 286 -0.43 3.10 -0.04
C SER A 286 -1.58 2.67 0.87
N LYS A 287 -2.48 3.59 1.22
CA LYS A 287 -3.69 3.29 2.00
C LYS A 287 -4.67 2.33 1.32
N SER A 288 -4.53 2.10 0.01
CA SER A 288 -5.37 1.19 -0.76
C SER A 288 -4.95 -0.28 -0.60
N PHE A 289 -3.81 -0.52 0.06
CA PHE A 289 -3.36 -1.86 0.40
C PHE A 289 -3.80 -2.23 1.82
N GLY A 290 -4.36 -3.43 1.95
CA GLY A 290 -4.64 -4.08 3.23
C GLY A 290 -3.53 -5.08 3.57
N PHE A 291 -3.16 -5.17 4.85
CA PHE A 291 -2.19 -6.14 5.37
C PHE A 291 -2.50 -6.44 6.84
N ALA A 292 -2.14 -7.63 7.32
CA ALA A 292 -2.50 -8.06 8.68
C ALA A 292 -1.55 -7.54 9.76
N GLY A 293 -0.30 -7.29 9.39
CA GLY A 293 0.68 -6.73 10.29
C GLY A 293 1.93 -6.34 9.52
N THR A 294 2.57 -5.31 10.01
CA THR A 294 3.83 -4.80 9.50
C THR A 294 4.96 -5.77 9.95
N LYS A 295 6.00 -5.94 9.14
CA LYS A 295 7.10 -6.91 9.39
C LYS A 295 8.44 -6.19 9.49
N ASP A 296 9.41 -6.81 10.17
CA ASP A 296 10.77 -6.29 10.37
C ASP A 296 11.38 -5.69 9.10
N LYS A 297 11.98 -4.50 9.21
CA LYS A 297 12.74 -3.88 8.11
C LYS A 297 14.00 -4.68 7.81
N ARG A 298 14.87 -4.86 8.81
CA ARG A 298 16.17 -5.57 8.67
C ARG A 298 15.97 -7.09 8.76
N ALA A 299 15.30 -7.63 7.75
CA ALA A 299 14.94 -9.04 7.61
C ALA A 299 14.63 -9.37 6.14
N VAL A 300 14.51 -10.66 5.84
CA VAL A 300 13.78 -11.16 4.67
C VAL A 300 12.39 -11.55 5.14
N THR A 301 11.33 -11.00 4.53
CA THR A 301 9.97 -11.23 5.04
C THR A 301 8.98 -11.50 3.94
N THR A 302 8.06 -12.44 4.18
CA THR A 302 6.93 -12.75 3.31
C THR A 302 5.62 -12.59 4.08
N GLN A 303 4.65 -11.86 3.50
CA GLN A 303 3.35 -11.59 4.13
C GLN A 303 2.22 -11.47 3.10
N ARG A 304 0.96 -11.64 3.53
CA ARG A 304 -0.19 -11.38 2.66
C ARG A 304 -0.48 -9.89 2.58
N VAL A 305 -0.89 -9.48 1.39
CA VAL A 305 -1.36 -8.13 1.08
C VAL A 305 -2.58 -8.24 0.18
N THR A 306 -3.53 -7.33 0.34
CA THR A 306 -4.67 -7.17 -0.57
C THR A 306 -4.67 -5.78 -1.20
N VAL A 307 -5.08 -5.67 -2.46
CA VAL A 307 -5.31 -4.39 -3.12
C VAL A 307 -6.66 -4.40 -3.85
N TYR A 308 -7.40 -3.30 -3.77
CA TYR A 308 -8.74 -3.21 -4.36
C TYR A 308 -8.69 -3.14 -5.89
N LYS A 309 -9.40 -4.07 -6.55
CA LYS A 309 -9.65 -4.13 -8.01
C LYS A 309 -8.41 -3.86 -8.88
N LYS A 310 -7.35 -4.64 -8.70
CA LYS A 310 -6.16 -4.66 -9.59
C LYS A 310 -5.96 -6.05 -10.17
N GLN A 311 -5.51 -6.09 -11.42
CA GLN A 311 -5.20 -7.34 -12.13
C GLN A 311 -3.89 -7.94 -11.64
N ALA A 312 -3.83 -9.28 -11.55
CA ALA A 312 -2.62 -10.00 -11.16
C ALA A 312 -1.49 -9.79 -12.17
N SER A 313 -1.81 -9.79 -13.47
CA SER A 313 -0.86 -9.52 -14.56
C SER A 313 -0.09 -8.19 -14.40
N LYS A 314 -0.79 -7.14 -13.95
CA LYS A 314 -0.18 -5.84 -13.69
C LYS A 314 0.80 -5.87 -12.54
N LEU A 315 0.57 -6.66 -11.50
CA LEU A 315 1.51 -6.79 -10.39
C LEU A 315 2.67 -7.72 -10.74
N ALA A 316 2.39 -8.84 -11.41
CA ALA A 316 3.40 -9.80 -11.84
C ALA A 316 4.47 -9.14 -12.73
N SER A 317 4.04 -8.29 -13.69
CA SER A 317 4.96 -7.55 -14.57
C SER A 317 5.84 -6.52 -13.84
N LEU A 318 5.51 -6.12 -12.61
CA LEU A 318 6.37 -5.23 -11.83
C LEU A 318 7.61 -5.95 -11.27
N ASN A 319 7.58 -7.28 -11.12
CA ASN A 319 8.67 -8.04 -10.50
C ASN A 319 10.03 -7.81 -11.18
N GLU A 320 10.06 -7.55 -12.49
CA GLU A 320 11.28 -7.25 -13.25
C GLU A 320 11.91 -5.90 -12.87
N LYS A 321 11.10 -4.95 -12.40
CA LYS A 321 11.49 -3.57 -12.07
C LYS A 321 11.68 -3.36 -10.57
N LEU A 322 11.23 -4.31 -9.75
CA LEU A 322 11.28 -4.23 -8.30
C LEU A 322 12.61 -4.75 -7.75
N PHE A 323 13.30 -3.92 -6.99
CA PHE A 323 14.54 -4.27 -6.29
C PHE A 323 14.27 -4.58 -4.82
N GLY A 324 14.67 -5.78 -4.36
CA GLY A 324 14.43 -6.24 -2.99
C GLY A 324 12.95 -6.40 -2.62
N ILE A 325 12.06 -6.45 -3.62
CA ILE A 325 10.62 -6.70 -3.48
C ILE A 325 10.21 -7.69 -4.56
N LYS A 326 9.41 -8.69 -4.20
CA LYS A 326 8.73 -9.58 -5.15
C LYS A 326 7.28 -9.77 -4.73
N VAL A 327 6.40 -9.93 -5.72
CA VAL A 327 4.97 -10.17 -5.53
C VAL A 327 4.53 -11.40 -6.32
N GLY A 328 3.61 -12.18 -5.76
CA GLY A 328 3.21 -13.45 -6.36
C GLY A 328 2.06 -14.09 -5.60
N ASP A 329 1.79 -15.38 -5.87
CA ASP A 329 0.73 -16.17 -5.25
C ASP A 329 -0.61 -15.41 -5.24
N PHE A 330 -0.97 -14.94 -6.43
CA PHE A 330 -2.14 -14.11 -6.66
C PHE A 330 -3.44 -14.88 -6.45
N CYS A 331 -4.46 -14.22 -5.89
CA CYS A 331 -5.78 -14.81 -5.69
C CYS A 331 -6.83 -13.71 -5.54
N TYR A 332 -7.96 -13.84 -6.24
CA TYR A 332 -9.09 -12.92 -6.07
C TYR A 332 -9.93 -13.30 -4.85
N VAL A 333 -10.21 -12.31 -4.01
CA VAL A 333 -10.97 -12.47 -2.75
C VAL A 333 -11.99 -11.34 -2.60
N ASN A 334 -13.06 -11.61 -1.84
CA ASN A 334 -14.15 -10.65 -1.66
C ASN A 334 -13.85 -9.57 -0.62
N GLU A 335 -12.95 -9.86 0.33
CA GLU A 335 -12.64 -9.01 1.46
C GLU A 335 -11.16 -8.60 1.46
N GLY A 336 -10.90 -7.36 1.87
CA GLY A 336 -9.55 -6.86 2.08
C GLY A 336 -8.99 -7.32 3.42
N LEU A 337 -7.67 -7.42 3.51
CA LEU A 337 -6.97 -7.81 4.73
C LEU A 337 -6.86 -6.63 5.70
N CYS A 338 -7.21 -6.85 6.96
CA CYS A 338 -7.17 -5.86 8.04
C CYS A 338 -6.09 -6.19 9.07
N LEU A 339 -5.64 -5.18 9.82
CA LEU A 339 -4.69 -5.35 10.92
C LEU A 339 -5.20 -6.38 11.93
N GLY A 340 -4.31 -7.29 12.36
CA GLY A 340 -4.61 -8.38 13.30
C GLY A 340 -5.15 -9.66 12.65
N GLN A 341 -5.44 -9.69 11.35
CA GLN A 341 -5.91 -10.89 10.64
C GLN A 341 -4.79 -11.84 10.24
N LEU A 342 -3.96 -12.23 11.21
CA LEU A 342 -2.92 -13.25 11.08
C LEU A 342 -2.90 -14.10 12.35
N PHE A 343 -2.50 -15.36 12.24
CA PHE A 343 -2.32 -16.22 13.42
C PHE A 343 -0.99 -15.91 14.12
N GLY A 344 0.06 -15.61 13.36
CA GLY A 344 1.38 -15.33 13.92
C GLY A 344 2.45 -15.19 12.85
N ASN A 345 3.70 -15.40 13.23
CA ASN A 345 4.83 -15.39 12.31
C ASN A 345 5.75 -16.59 12.59
N ARG A 346 6.22 -17.23 11.52
CA ARG A 346 7.25 -18.25 11.55
C ARG A 346 8.60 -17.58 11.33
N PHE A 347 9.50 -17.77 12.29
CA PHE A 347 10.84 -17.20 12.25
C PHE A 347 11.86 -18.29 11.91
N THR A 348 12.77 -17.98 11.00
CA THR A 348 14.03 -18.71 10.83
C THR A 348 15.17 -17.76 11.19
N ILE A 349 15.87 -18.06 12.28
CA ILE A 349 16.89 -17.19 12.85
C ILE A 349 18.24 -17.91 12.82
N THR A 350 19.24 -17.24 12.25
CA THR A 350 20.63 -17.70 12.28
C THR A 350 21.43 -16.83 13.25
N LEU A 351 22.00 -17.47 14.28
CA LEU A 351 22.98 -16.83 15.17
C LEU A 351 24.39 -17.07 14.60
N ARG A 352 25.14 -16.00 14.39
CA ARG A 352 26.51 -16.05 13.84
C ARG A 352 27.56 -15.89 14.94
N GLY A 353 28.74 -16.47 14.75
CA GLY A 353 29.86 -16.31 15.71
C GLY A 353 29.51 -16.76 17.12
N VAL A 354 28.85 -17.93 17.24
CA VAL A 354 28.40 -18.44 18.53
C VAL A 354 29.59 -18.81 19.40
N VAL A 355 29.62 -18.28 20.63
CA VAL A 355 30.62 -18.57 21.66
C VAL A 355 29.89 -19.16 22.86
N ALA A 356 30.06 -20.46 23.07
CA ALA A 356 29.46 -21.24 24.14
C ALA A 356 30.51 -22.20 24.72
N ASP A 357 30.31 -22.61 25.98
CA ASP A 357 31.20 -23.55 26.65
C ASP A 357 31.19 -24.93 25.98
N SER A 358 30.03 -25.35 25.46
CA SER A 358 29.88 -26.60 24.73
C SER A 358 28.71 -26.55 23.74
N VAL A 359 28.70 -27.46 22.77
CA VAL A 359 27.57 -27.66 21.85
C VAL A 359 26.31 -28.12 22.61
N ASP A 360 26.48 -28.86 23.70
CA ASP A 360 25.36 -29.37 24.51
C ASP A 360 24.64 -28.25 25.26
N THR A 361 25.35 -27.18 25.67
CA THR A 361 24.74 -25.97 26.23
C THR A 361 23.75 -25.35 25.24
N ILE A 362 24.12 -25.28 23.95
CA ILE A 362 23.28 -24.71 22.89
C ILE A 362 22.05 -25.60 22.66
N LYS A 363 22.24 -26.92 22.57
CA LYS A 363 21.12 -27.88 22.39
C LYS A 363 20.15 -27.80 23.57
N ALA A 364 20.66 -27.82 24.80
CA ALA A 364 19.84 -27.73 26.00
C ALA A 364 19.03 -26.43 26.05
N ALA A 365 19.62 -25.30 25.64
CA ALA A 365 18.93 -24.02 25.56
C ALA A 365 17.81 -24.04 24.50
N ALA A 366 18.08 -24.58 23.30
CA ALA A 366 17.08 -24.74 22.23
C ALA A 366 15.93 -25.66 22.66
N ASP A 367 16.23 -26.79 23.29
CA ASP A 367 15.23 -27.73 23.80
C ASP A 367 14.38 -27.12 24.92
N SER A 368 15.00 -26.31 25.79
CA SER A 368 14.29 -25.59 26.86
C SER A 368 13.34 -24.55 26.28
N LEU A 369 13.79 -23.77 25.29
CA LEU A 369 12.95 -22.80 24.58
C LEU A 369 11.75 -23.48 23.90
N GLY A 370 11.96 -24.65 23.27
CA GLY A 370 10.88 -25.41 22.63
C GLY A 370 9.85 -25.96 23.60
N ARG A 371 10.27 -26.42 24.79
CA ARG A 371 9.39 -27.02 25.80
C ARG A 371 8.67 -26.01 26.68
N HIS A 372 9.37 -24.95 27.09
CA HIS A 372 8.87 -24.01 28.09
C HIS A 372 8.60 -22.61 27.54
N GLY A 373 9.06 -22.31 26.32
CA GLY A 373 8.92 -21.00 25.71
C GLY A 373 9.87 -19.96 26.32
N PHE A 374 9.42 -18.70 26.32
CA PHE A 374 10.14 -17.53 26.83
C PHE A 374 9.15 -16.59 27.52
N ILE A 375 9.67 -15.65 28.33
CA ILE A 375 8.82 -14.62 28.97
C ILE A 375 8.40 -13.60 27.91
N ASN A 376 7.09 -13.38 27.77
CA ASN A 376 6.52 -12.52 26.73
C ASN A 376 6.70 -11.01 27.03
N TYR A 377 7.94 -10.53 27.06
CA TYR A 377 8.26 -9.12 27.23
C TYR A 377 7.99 -8.30 25.97
N PHE A 378 7.74 -7.00 26.15
CA PHE A 378 7.95 -6.02 25.09
C PHE A 378 9.46 -5.77 24.93
N GLY A 379 10.05 -6.16 23.80
CA GLY A 379 11.48 -5.93 23.56
C GLY A 379 11.86 -4.46 23.34
N LEU A 380 13.16 -4.15 23.36
CA LEU A 380 13.72 -2.80 23.27
C LEU A 380 13.17 -1.96 22.10
N GLN A 381 12.88 -2.59 20.96
CA GLN A 381 12.27 -1.93 19.79
C GLN A 381 10.97 -1.16 20.13
N ARG A 382 10.23 -1.57 21.16
CA ARG A 382 9.00 -0.91 21.61
C ARG A 382 9.22 0.41 22.32
N PHE A 383 10.40 0.57 22.90
CA PHE A 383 10.79 1.77 23.60
C PHE A 383 11.47 2.80 22.69
N GLY A 384 11.56 2.49 21.39
CA GLY A 384 12.19 3.33 20.37
C GLY A 384 13.67 3.05 20.20
N SER A 385 14.24 3.51 19.08
CA SER A 385 15.69 3.44 18.81
C SER A 385 16.38 4.78 18.97
N GLY A 386 15.63 5.83 19.33
CA GLY A 386 16.18 7.15 19.61
C GLY A 386 16.65 7.26 21.06
N SER A 387 17.33 8.37 21.37
CA SER A 387 17.83 8.65 22.73
C SER A 387 16.72 8.87 23.77
N VAL A 388 15.52 9.28 23.33
CA VAL A 388 14.36 9.44 24.21
C VAL A 388 13.45 8.21 24.15
N PRO A 389 13.30 7.48 25.27
CA PRO A 389 12.40 6.35 25.35
C PRO A 389 10.93 6.74 25.15
N THR A 390 10.21 6.03 24.28
CA THR A 390 8.80 6.32 23.97
C THR A 390 7.89 6.24 25.19
N HIS A 391 8.19 5.34 26.14
CA HIS A 391 7.40 5.17 27.36
C HIS A 391 7.47 6.40 28.28
N ARG A 392 8.58 7.15 28.28
CA ARG A 392 8.72 8.38 29.08
C ARG A 392 7.83 9.49 28.54
N ILE A 393 7.75 9.62 27.21
CA ILE A 393 6.81 10.53 26.54
C ILE A 393 5.36 10.14 26.93
N GLY A 394 5.03 8.85 26.83
CA GLY A 394 3.71 8.34 27.24
C GLY A 394 3.37 8.68 28.69
N ALA A 395 4.32 8.50 29.61
CA ALA A 395 4.15 8.82 31.03
C ALA A 395 3.95 10.32 31.29
N ALA A 396 4.64 11.21 30.56
CA ALA A 396 4.44 12.66 30.66
C ALA A 396 3.03 13.05 30.15
N LEU A 397 2.60 12.49 29.03
CA LEU A 397 1.25 12.71 28.48
C LEU A 397 0.16 12.28 29.46
N LEU A 398 0.28 11.10 30.06
CA LEU A 398 -0.70 10.57 31.02
C LEU A 398 -0.77 11.39 32.32
N ARG A 399 0.34 12.02 32.72
CA ARG A 399 0.39 12.93 33.88
C ARG A 399 -0.10 14.36 33.56
N GLY A 400 -0.42 14.65 32.30
CA GLY A 400 -0.80 15.99 31.86
C GLY A 400 0.36 16.98 31.80
N GLU A 401 1.60 16.48 31.78
CA GLU A 401 2.83 17.27 31.72
C GLU A 401 3.14 17.65 30.26
N TRP A 402 2.25 18.43 29.63
CA TRP A 402 2.32 18.73 28.20
C TRP A 402 3.64 19.36 27.76
N LYS A 403 4.16 20.31 28.56
CA LYS A 403 5.46 20.94 28.29
C LYS A 403 6.57 19.89 28.26
N CYS A 404 6.64 19.04 29.29
CA CYS A 404 7.64 17.96 29.35
C CYS A 404 7.49 16.99 28.17
N ALA A 405 6.27 16.63 27.79
CA ALA A 405 6.05 15.76 26.63
C ALA A 405 6.54 16.40 25.31
N VAL A 406 6.32 17.71 25.12
CA VAL A 406 6.82 18.46 23.96
C VAL A 406 8.35 18.54 23.99
N ASP A 407 8.93 18.90 25.12
CA ASP A 407 10.38 18.99 25.32
C ASP A 407 11.03 17.61 25.02
N LEU A 408 10.48 16.51 25.54
CA LEU A 408 10.95 15.13 25.23
C LEU A 408 10.88 14.77 23.72
N ILE A 409 9.94 15.34 22.96
CA ILE A 409 9.78 15.06 21.53
C ILE A 409 10.71 15.93 20.69
N LEU A 410 10.90 17.20 21.06
CA LEU A 410 11.49 18.24 20.21
C LEU A 410 12.87 18.70 20.65
N ASP A 411 13.28 18.49 21.90
CA ASP A 411 14.58 18.95 22.38
C ASP A 411 15.71 18.30 21.57
N PRO A 412 16.75 19.07 21.18
CA PRO A 412 17.91 18.55 20.48
C PRO A 412 18.57 17.40 21.24
N ARG A 413 19.00 16.37 20.51
CA ARG A 413 19.54 15.14 21.11
C ARG A 413 20.99 14.93 20.69
N ASP A 414 21.77 14.39 21.60
CA ASP A 414 23.09 13.87 21.27
C ASP A 414 22.92 12.68 20.30
N GLY A 415 23.46 12.84 19.08
CA GLY A 415 23.25 11.93 17.94
C GLY A 415 22.38 12.50 16.81
N ASP A 416 21.63 13.59 17.03
CA ASP A 416 20.87 14.29 15.97
C ASP A 416 21.75 15.27 15.16
N ILE A 417 23.05 15.34 15.46
CA ILE A 417 24.01 16.21 14.79
C ILE A 417 24.56 15.54 13.51
N LEU A 418 24.20 16.15 12.37
CA LEU A 418 24.71 16.02 10.99
C LEU A 418 24.04 15.01 10.04
N LEU A 419 22.81 15.34 9.62
CA LEU A 419 22.36 15.13 8.22
C LEU A 419 21.70 16.39 7.64
N LEU A 420 22.05 17.57 8.18
CA LEU A 420 21.70 18.86 7.59
C LEU A 420 22.92 19.35 6.79
N PHE A 421 22.79 19.24 5.46
CA PHE A 421 23.63 19.81 4.41
C PHE A 421 25.11 19.39 4.38
N LEU A 422 25.41 18.43 3.48
CA LEU A 422 26.48 18.52 2.48
C LEU A 422 26.07 17.75 1.23
#